data_AF-A0A1Q8BFK1-F1
#
_entry.id   AF-A0A1Q8BFK1-F1
#
_cell.length_a   1.000
_cell.length_b   1.000
_cell.length_c   1.000
_cell.angle_alpha   90.00
_cell.angle_beta   90.00
_cell.angle_gamma   90.00
#
_symmetry.space_group_name_H-M   'P 1'
#
loop_
_entity.id
_entity.type
_entity.pdbx_description
1 polymer ?
#
loop_
_entity_poly.entity_id
_entity_poly.type
_entity_poly.pdbx_seq_one_letter_code
_entity_poly.pdbx_strand_id
1 'polypeptide(L)'
;MWQKIRYHAFSIYEKTKDIDAALSVLCKYEMPANTSRKFYVGLKAELIFYKGEGRRLSLDPSLDAGVKADFSGLQQGRPISIDVTTNTDYKNIDDYAGPTRKRGRLYLIADVDIKTEKYELFPLRFPLCPDCDKFSHYILFMDTPEMGSHYWASQSQAVVRHCPECWSFQELTNYAYIVDSPLHQLREIEGEQMEDETADPSFKRQPFLDKESTPIVQFFEKIDRRLLSGLAEMDYTTYGPDGEGDWNGILLWHHPLVRNLNDELDYSI
;
A
#
# COMPACT_ATOMS: atom_id res chain seq x y z
N MET A 1 -17.66 -25.03 -5.36
CA MET A 1 -18.40 -25.06 -4.06
C MET A 1 -18.51 -23.66 -3.46
N TRP A 2 -17.38 -22.97 -3.23
CA TRP A 2 -17.34 -21.60 -2.69
C TRP A 2 -18.30 -20.60 -3.36
N GLN A 3 -18.25 -20.47 -4.68
CA GLN A 3 -19.13 -19.55 -5.42
C GLN A 3 -20.63 -19.79 -5.19
N LYS A 4 -21.04 -21.05 -4.99
CA LYS A 4 -22.45 -21.39 -4.70
C LYS A 4 -22.85 -20.90 -3.30
N ILE A 5 -21.98 -21.09 -2.31
CA ILE A 5 -22.18 -20.61 -0.93
C ILE A 5 -22.28 -19.09 -0.93
N ARG A 6 -21.32 -18.44 -1.60
CA ARG A 6 -21.23 -16.99 -1.76
C ARG A 6 -22.50 -16.42 -2.39
N TYR A 7 -22.94 -16.95 -3.53
CA TYR A 7 -24.19 -16.54 -4.19
C TYR A 7 -25.41 -16.67 -3.28
N HIS A 8 -25.53 -17.79 -2.56
CA HIS A 8 -26.64 -18.02 -1.64
C HIS A 8 -26.62 -17.00 -0.48
N ALA A 9 -25.44 -16.69 0.06
CA ALA A 9 -25.29 -15.68 1.10
C ALA A 9 -25.71 -14.28 0.61
N PHE A 10 -25.21 -13.83 -0.54
CA PHE A 10 -25.61 -12.53 -1.13
C PHE A 10 -27.11 -12.50 -1.46
N SER A 11 -27.68 -13.60 -1.93
CA SER A 11 -29.13 -13.66 -2.17
C SER A 11 -29.96 -13.55 -0.88
N ILE A 12 -29.47 -14.07 0.25
CA ILE A 12 -30.14 -13.91 1.55
C ILE A 12 -29.98 -12.47 2.02
N TYR A 13 -28.75 -11.95 1.99
CA TYR A 13 -28.45 -10.57 2.37
C TYR A 13 -29.27 -9.56 1.58
N GLU A 14 -29.45 -9.75 0.28
CA GLU A 14 -30.27 -8.86 -0.55
C GLU A 14 -31.73 -8.77 -0.07
N LYS A 15 -32.27 -9.85 0.50
CA LYS A 15 -33.65 -9.92 1.02
C LYS A 15 -33.76 -9.43 2.46
N THR A 16 -32.81 -9.79 3.31
CA THR A 16 -32.89 -9.54 4.76
C THR A 16 -32.17 -8.28 5.20
N LYS A 17 -31.15 -7.84 4.43
CA LYS A 17 -30.17 -6.80 4.80
C LYS A 17 -29.43 -7.09 6.11
N ASP A 18 -29.39 -8.37 6.49
CA ASP A 18 -28.79 -8.88 7.71
C ASP A 18 -27.61 -9.81 7.37
N ILE A 19 -26.42 -9.47 7.87
CA ILE A 19 -25.17 -10.19 7.64
C ILE A 19 -25.19 -11.55 8.36
N ASP A 20 -25.69 -11.62 9.59
CA ASP A 20 -25.69 -12.86 10.37
C ASP A 20 -26.67 -13.86 9.76
N ALA A 21 -27.82 -13.39 9.30
CA ALA A 21 -28.77 -14.19 8.53
C ALA A 21 -28.12 -14.75 7.24
N ALA A 22 -27.33 -13.95 6.53
CA ALA A 22 -26.62 -14.40 5.33
C ALA A 22 -25.51 -15.42 5.65
N LEU A 23 -24.76 -15.23 6.74
CA LEU A 23 -23.68 -16.13 7.17
C LEU A 23 -24.20 -17.48 7.69
N SER A 24 -25.44 -17.54 8.18
CA SER A 24 -26.09 -18.79 8.60
C SER A 24 -26.14 -19.86 7.50
N VAL A 25 -25.99 -19.45 6.24
CA VAL A 25 -25.93 -20.36 5.10
C VAL A 25 -24.78 -21.35 5.19
N LEU A 26 -23.67 -20.98 5.83
CA LEU A 26 -22.50 -21.83 6.00
C LEU A 26 -22.82 -23.09 6.81
N CYS A 27 -23.78 -23.03 7.74
CA CYS A 27 -24.23 -24.18 8.53
C CYS A 27 -24.91 -25.27 7.68
N LYS A 28 -25.32 -24.95 6.45
CA LYS A 28 -25.96 -25.89 5.52
C LYS A 28 -24.96 -26.70 4.69
N TYR A 29 -23.66 -26.40 4.80
CA TYR A 29 -22.62 -27.06 4.03
C TYR A 29 -21.65 -27.79 4.97
N GLU A 30 -21.42 -29.08 4.71
CA GLU A 30 -20.42 -29.85 5.45
C GLU A 30 -19.02 -29.45 4.99
N MET A 31 -18.23 -28.90 5.92
CA MET A 31 -16.88 -28.40 5.64
C MET A 31 -15.95 -28.67 6.84
N PRO A 32 -14.65 -28.93 6.59
CA PRO A 32 -13.66 -28.99 7.67
C PRO A 32 -13.66 -27.69 8.48
N ALA A 33 -13.49 -27.78 9.81
CA ALA A 33 -13.61 -26.65 10.73
C ALA A 33 -12.72 -25.45 10.35
N ASN A 34 -11.46 -25.72 9.96
CA ASN A 34 -10.53 -24.66 9.54
C ASN A 34 -10.96 -23.96 8.25
N THR A 35 -11.48 -24.71 7.28
CA THR A 35 -12.00 -24.17 6.02
C THR A 35 -13.26 -23.35 6.27
N SER A 36 -14.16 -23.86 7.12
CA SER A 36 -15.38 -23.15 7.53
C SER A 36 -15.07 -21.80 8.18
N ARG A 37 -14.09 -21.75 9.10
CA ARG A 37 -13.66 -20.51 9.75
C ARG A 37 -13.10 -19.49 8.75
N LYS A 38 -12.21 -19.92 7.85
CA LYS A 38 -11.64 -19.02 6.81
C LYS A 38 -12.74 -18.48 5.89
N PHE A 39 -13.69 -19.33 5.52
CA PHE A 39 -14.81 -18.95 4.66
C PHE A 39 -15.76 -17.98 5.36
N TYR A 40 -16.05 -18.20 6.64
CA TYR A 40 -16.84 -17.29 7.45
C TYR A 40 -16.22 -15.89 7.49
N VAL A 41 -14.92 -15.80 7.78
CA VAL A 41 -14.20 -14.52 7.86
C VAL A 41 -14.21 -13.80 6.51
N GLY A 42 -13.84 -14.49 5.42
CA GLY A 42 -13.85 -13.91 4.08
C GLY A 42 -15.24 -13.44 3.64
N LEU A 43 -16.26 -14.29 3.78
CA LEU A 43 -17.63 -13.95 3.40
C LEU A 43 -18.19 -12.80 4.24
N LYS A 44 -17.87 -12.75 5.54
CA LYS A 44 -18.25 -11.63 6.41
C LYS A 44 -17.61 -10.33 5.93
N ALA A 45 -16.32 -10.34 5.57
CA ALA A 45 -15.62 -9.18 5.02
C ALA A 45 -16.32 -8.64 3.77
N GLU A 46 -16.61 -9.53 2.83
CA GLU A 46 -17.26 -9.17 1.58
C GLU A 46 -18.68 -8.61 1.81
N LEU A 47 -19.45 -9.18 2.74
CA LEU A 47 -20.78 -8.69 3.09
C LEU A 47 -20.74 -7.32 3.78
N ILE A 48 -19.77 -7.07 4.67
CA ILE A 48 -19.53 -5.76 5.29
C ILE A 48 -19.23 -4.72 4.21
N PHE A 49 -18.30 -5.04 3.30
CA PHE A 49 -17.93 -4.15 2.22
C PHE A 49 -19.12 -3.87 1.29
N TYR A 50 -19.83 -4.92 0.88
CA TYR A 50 -21.00 -4.80 0.01
C TYR A 50 -22.16 -4.03 0.66
N LYS A 51 -22.37 -4.17 1.98
CA LYS A 51 -23.34 -3.36 2.74
C LYS A 51 -23.01 -1.87 2.64
N GLY A 52 -21.73 -1.50 2.75
CA GLY A 52 -21.28 -0.11 2.68
C GLY A 52 -21.31 0.45 1.26
N GLU A 53 -20.87 -0.33 0.27
CA GLU A 53 -20.49 0.18 -1.05
C GLU A 53 -21.31 -0.37 -2.23
N GLY A 54 -22.11 -1.42 -1.99
CA GLY A 54 -22.83 -2.15 -3.04
C GLY A 54 -23.65 -1.25 -3.94
N ARG A 55 -24.40 -0.30 -3.37
CA ARG A 55 -25.20 0.66 -4.15
C ARG A 55 -24.34 1.75 -4.79
N ARG A 56 -23.39 2.34 -4.05
CA ARG A 56 -22.59 3.47 -4.53
C ARG A 56 -21.73 3.08 -5.72
N LEU A 57 -21.14 1.89 -5.68
CA LEU A 57 -20.26 1.37 -6.71
C LEU A 57 -20.95 0.39 -7.67
N SER A 58 -22.27 0.18 -7.52
CA SER A 58 -23.03 -0.80 -8.33
C SER A 58 -22.34 -2.16 -8.37
N LEU A 59 -21.99 -2.68 -7.19
CA LEU A 59 -21.19 -3.90 -7.08
C LEU A 59 -21.97 -5.13 -7.52
N ASP A 60 -21.31 -5.99 -8.29
CA ASP A 60 -21.78 -7.32 -8.67
C ASP A 60 -20.72 -8.35 -8.25
N PRO A 61 -21.09 -9.39 -7.46
CA PRO A 61 -20.17 -10.46 -7.08
C PRO A 61 -19.55 -11.13 -8.30
N SER A 62 -18.23 -11.07 -8.41
CA SER A 62 -17.48 -11.71 -9.48
C SER A 62 -17.54 -13.24 -9.33
N LEU A 63 -18.09 -13.90 -10.35
CA LEU A 63 -18.21 -15.37 -10.42
C LEU A 63 -17.13 -16.01 -11.31
N ASP A 64 -16.25 -15.22 -11.89
CA ASP A 64 -15.23 -15.68 -12.83
C ASP A 64 -13.93 -16.06 -12.12
N ALA A 65 -13.52 -17.33 -12.25
CA ALA A 65 -12.33 -17.89 -11.61
C ALA A 65 -11.00 -17.30 -12.11
N GLY A 66 -11.02 -16.54 -13.23
CA GLY A 66 -9.85 -15.83 -13.76
C GLY A 66 -9.73 -14.37 -13.32
N VAL A 67 -10.62 -13.88 -12.45
CA VAL A 67 -10.55 -12.52 -11.91
C VAL A 67 -10.08 -12.62 -10.47
N LYS A 68 -8.88 -12.10 -10.15
CA LYS A 68 -8.46 -11.85 -8.75
C LYS A 68 -9.24 -10.67 -8.16
N ALA A 69 -10.56 -10.79 -8.12
CA ALA A 69 -11.46 -9.81 -7.56
C ALA A 69 -12.74 -10.51 -7.08
N ASP A 70 -13.27 -10.02 -5.98
CA ASP A 70 -14.53 -10.47 -5.41
C ASP A 70 -15.71 -9.72 -6.03
N PHE A 71 -15.54 -8.47 -6.43
CA PHE A 71 -16.58 -7.66 -7.04
C PHE A 71 -16.12 -7.00 -8.33
N SER A 72 -17.08 -6.77 -9.21
CA SER A 72 -16.97 -5.80 -10.29
C SER A 72 -17.96 -4.66 -10.03
N GLY A 73 -17.65 -3.46 -10.51
CA GLY A 73 -18.52 -2.31 -10.31
C GLY A 73 -18.15 -1.13 -11.19
N LEU A 74 -18.65 0.05 -10.83
CA LEU A 74 -18.42 1.32 -11.50
C LEU A 74 -18.00 2.41 -10.50
N GLN A 75 -16.90 3.10 -10.78
CA GLN A 75 -16.48 4.31 -10.07
C GLN A 75 -16.41 5.46 -11.07
N GLN A 76 -17.25 6.49 -10.88
CA GLN A 76 -17.32 7.64 -11.80
C GLN A 76 -17.50 7.21 -13.28
N GLY A 77 -18.32 6.18 -13.52
CA GLY A 77 -18.58 5.62 -14.85
C GLY A 77 -17.47 4.71 -15.40
N ARG A 78 -16.35 4.53 -14.69
CA ARG A 78 -15.27 3.62 -15.09
C ARG A 78 -15.43 2.25 -14.46
N PRO A 79 -15.26 1.15 -15.22
CA PRO A 79 -15.26 -0.20 -14.68
C PRO A 79 -14.12 -0.41 -13.67
N ILE A 80 -14.48 -0.94 -12.51
CA ILE A 80 -13.54 -1.30 -11.45
C ILE A 80 -13.67 -2.78 -11.08
N SER A 81 -12.59 -3.34 -10.56
CA SER A 81 -12.54 -4.66 -9.94
C SER A 81 -12.03 -4.52 -8.52
N ILE A 82 -12.72 -5.14 -7.57
CA ILE A 82 -12.43 -5.00 -6.15
C ILE A 82 -12.16 -6.37 -5.56
N ASP A 83 -11.01 -6.52 -4.94
CA ASP A 83 -10.63 -7.69 -4.18
C ASP A 83 -10.74 -7.36 -2.69
N VAL A 84 -11.55 -8.12 -1.95
CA VAL A 84 -11.77 -7.89 -0.53
C VAL A 84 -10.83 -8.77 0.27
N THR A 85 -10.25 -8.18 1.32
CA THR A 85 -9.39 -8.90 2.23
C THR A 85 -9.61 -8.43 3.66
N THR A 86 -9.09 -9.20 4.60
CA THR A 86 -9.03 -8.83 6.03
C THR A 86 -7.58 -8.73 6.50
N ASN A 87 -6.63 -8.90 5.57
CA ASN A 87 -5.21 -8.82 5.82
C ASN A 87 -4.49 -8.65 4.47
N THR A 88 -3.94 -7.46 4.25
CA THR A 88 -3.17 -7.11 3.05
C THR A 88 -1.83 -7.84 2.94
N ASP A 89 -1.26 -8.34 4.03
CA ASP A 89 0.04 -9.03 4.04
C ASP A 89 0.05 -10.33 3.24
N TYR A 90 -1.13 -10.94 3.02
CA TYR A 90 -1.26 -12.13 2.18
C TYR A 90 -1.47 -11.82 0.69
N LYS A 91 -1.45 -10.55 0.29
CA LYS A 91 -1.68 -10.13 -1.09
C LYS A 91 -0.35 -9.76 -1.75
N ASN A 92 -0.01 -10.48 -2.82
CA ASN A 92 1.07 -10.07 -3.71
C ASN A 92 0.49 -9.18 -4.82
N ILE A 93 0.88 -7.91 -4.83
CA ILE A 93 0.40 -6.93 -5.83
C ILE A 93 0.78 -7.32 -7.28
N ASP A 94 1.89 -8.03 -7.51
CA ASP A 94 2.31 -8.40 -8.86
C ASP A 94 1.37 -9.42 -9.53
N ASP A 95 0.59 -10.16 -8.74
CA ASP A 95 -0.44 -11.04 -9.27
C ASP A 95 -1.54 -10.29 -10.03
N TYR A 96 -1.65 -8.98 -9.81
CA TYR A 96 -2.65 -8.11 -10.43
C TYR A 96 -2.12 -7.38 -11.68
N ALA A 97 -0.80 -7.42 -11.95
CA ALA A 97 -0.20 -6.73 -13.09
C ALA A 97 -0.76 -7.22 -14.44
N GLY A 98 -0.79 -8.56 -14.62
CA GLY A 98 -1.35 -9.20 -15.81
C GLY A 98 -2.84 -8.90 -16.03
N PRO A 99 -3.72 -9.10 -15.02
CA PRO A 99 -5.12 -8.70 -15.10
C PRO A 99 -5.34 -7.21 -15.40
N THR A 100 -4.54 -6.32 -14.80
CA THR A 100 -4.62 -4.87 -15.01
C THR A 100 -4.34 -4.50 -16.47
N ARG A 101 -3.27 -5.05 -17.05
CA ARG A 101 -2.92 -4.83 -18.46
C ARG A 101 -4.00 -5.31 -19.42
N LYS A 102 -4.54 -6.50 -19.22
CA LYS A 102 -5.47 -7.14 -20.15
C LYS A 102 -6.87 -6.51 -20.17
N ARG A 103 -7.34 -6.00 -19.03
CA ARG A 103 -8.76 -5.64 -18.87
C ARG A 103 -9.03 -4.13 -18.87
N GLY A 104 -8.00 -3.29 -18.71
CA GLY A 104 -8.17 -1.83 -18.65
C GLY A 104 -9.10 -1.36 -17.52
N ARG A 105 -9.27 -2.18 -16.48
CA ARG A 105 -10.10 -1.89 -15.30
C ARG A 105 -9.22 -1.39 -14.17
N LEU A 106 -9.74 -0.48 -13.37
CA LEU A 106 -9.06 -0.07 -12.13
C LEU A 106 -9.24 -1.18 -11.10
N TYR A 107 -8.14 -1.64 -10.52
CA TYR A 107 -8.16 -2.61 -9.43
C TYR A 107 -8.09 -1.87 -8.09
N LEU A 108 -8.95 -2.26 -7.15
CA LEU A 108 -8.98 -1.79 -5.78
C LEU A 108 -8.84 -2.99 -4.84
N ILE A 109 -8.11 -2.82 -3.75
CA ILE A 109 -8.10 -3.76 -2.63
C ILE A 109 -8.89 -3.12 -1.49
N ALA A 110 -9.92 -3.80 -1.00
CA ALA A 110 -10.68 -3.39 0.17
C ALA A 110 -10.19 -4.18 1.38
N ASP A 111 -9.49 -3.53 2.31
CA ASP A 111 -9.08 -4.16 3.57
C ASP A 111 -10.16 -3.90 4.63
N VAL A 112 -10.74 -4.97 5.16
CA VAL A 112 -11.88 -4.93 6.06
C VAL A 112 -11.48 -5.43 7.43
N ASP A 113 -11.61 -4.57 8.44
CA ASP A 113 -11.52 -4.97 9.82
C ASP A 113 -12.86 -5.56 10.29
N ILE A 114 -12.87 -6.88 10.45
CA ILE A 114 -14.04 -7.65 10.88
C ILE A 114 -14.56 -7.25 12.27
N LYS A 115 -13.69 -6.72 13.15
CA LYS A 115 -14.07 -6.36 14.52
C LYS A 115 -14.78 -5.02 14.56
N THR A 116 -14.26 -4.04 13.82
CA THR A 116 -14.81 -2.68 13.79
C THR A 116 -15.84 -2.49 12.66
N GLU A 117 -15.92 -3.43 11.74
CA GLU A 117 -16.70 -3.37 10.49
C GLU A 117 -16.36 -2.15 9.60
N LYS A 118 -15.16 -1.59 9.81
CA LYS A 118 -14.62 -0.53 8.96
C LYS A 118 -13.77 -1.14 7.86
N TYR A 119 -13.58 -0.37 6.80
CA TYR A 119 -12.74 -0.78 5.69
C TYR A 119 -11.97 0.41 5.11
N GLU A 120 -10.82 0.10 4.53
CA GLU A 120 -9.99 1.02 3.76
C GLU A 120 -9.88 0.54 2.31
N LEU A 121 -9.85 1.49 1.37
CA LEU A 121 -9.76 1.21 -0.06
C LEU A 121 -8.41 1.65 -0.60
N PHE A 122 -7.64 0.68 -1.08
CA PHE A 122 -6.34 0.92 -1.68
C PHE A 122 -6.43 0.80 -3.21
N PRO A 123 -6.25 1.89 -3.96
CA PRO A 123 -6.25 1.83 -5.42
C PRO A 123 -4.93 1.27 -5.94
N LEU A 124 -5.00 0.18 -6.70
CA LEU A 124 -3.82 -0.42 -7.31
C LEU A 124 -3.48 0.31 -8.62
N ARG A 125 -2.91 1.51 -8.49
CA ARG A 125 -2.52 2.40 -9.60
C ARG A 125 -1.00 2.49 -9.80
N PHE A 126 -0.28 1.48 -9.33
CA PHE A 126 1.16 1.40 -9.55
C PHE A 126 1.47 1.28 -11.06
N PRO A 127 2.53 1.95 -11.56
CA PRO A 127 2.93 1.86 -12.95
C PRO A 127 3.41 0.44 -13.29
N LEU A 128 3.17 -0.02 -14.52
CA LEU A 128 3.84 -1.23 -15.02
C LEU A 128 5.25 -0.86 -15.50
N CYS A 129 6.21 -1.72 -15.17
CA CYS A 129 7.57 -1.60 -15.67
C CYS A 129 7.60 -1.86 -17.18
N PRO A 130 8.23 -0.98 -17.99
CA PRO A 130 8.32 -1.17 -19.43
C PRO A 130 9.18 -2.38 -19.82
N ASP A 131 10.10 -2.81 -18.94
CA ASP A 131 11.11 -3.82 -19.26
C ASP A 131 10.67 -5.25 -18.90
N CYS A 132 9.89 -5.42 -17.83
CA CYS A 132 9.50 -6.74 -17.31
C CYS A 132 8.00 -6.94 -17.08
N ASP A 133 7.16 -5.94 -17.39
CA ASP A 133 5.70 -5.97 -17.23
C ASP A 133 5.18 -6.22 -15.78
N LYS A 134 6.06 -6.19 -14.78
CA LYS A 134 5.73 -6.22 -13.34
C LYS A 134 5.33 -4.84 -12.84
N PHE A 135 4.79 -4.73 -11.63
CA PHE A 135 4.60 -3.40 -11.06
C PHE A 135 5.95 -2.75 -10.76
N SER A 136 5.99 -1.45 -11.04
CA SER A 136 7.04 -0.52 -10.66
C SER A 136 6.43 0.50 -9.69
N HIS A 137 7.28 1.26 -9.04
CA HIS A 137 6.92 2.11 -7.92
C HIS A 137 7.38 3.53 -8.20
N TYR A 138 6.48 4.49 -7.98
CA TYR A 138 6.89 5.90 -7.92
C TYR A 138 7.42 6.18 -6.53
N ILE A 139 8.71 6.48 -6.42
CA ILE A 139 9.39 6.75 -5.16
C ILE A 139 9.79 8.22 -5.16
N LEU A 140 9.43 8.93 -4.10
CA LEU A 140 9.93 10.27 -3.86
C LEU A 140 11.30 10.15 -3.19
N PHE A 141 12.35 10.62 -3.86
CA PHE A 141 13.68 10.79 -3.31
C PHE A 141 13.84 12.23 -2.83
N MET A 142 14.28 12.39 -1.60
CA MET A 142 14.66 13.66 -1.01
C MET A 142 16.19 13.68 -0.88
N ASP A 143 16.81 14.77 -1.32
CA ASP A 143 18.24 14.96 -1.14
C ASP A 143 18.57 15.21 0.33
N THR A 144 19.80 14.90 0.74
CA THR A 144 20.28 15.15 2.10
C THR A 144 20.25 16.66 2.39
N PRO A 145 19.88 17.09 3.61
CA PRO A 145 20.00 18.50 3.99
C PRO A 145 21.42 19.03 3.75
N GLU A 146 21.54 20.21 3.13
CA GLU A 146 22.83 20.85 2.95
C GLU A 146 23.50 21.13 4.31
N MET A 147 24.79 20.80 4.43
CA MET A 147 25.59 21.11 5.61
C MET A 147 25.55 22.62 5.90
N GLY A 148 25.08 22.99 7.10
CA GLY A 148 24.95 24.37 7.53
C GLY A 148 23.60 25.03 7.23
N SER A 149 22.64 24.30 6.62
CA SER A 149 21.27 24.77 6.53
C SER A 149 20.63 24.84 7.93
N HIS A 150 19.97 25.96 8.24
CA HIS A 150 19.38 26.22 9.56
C HIS A 150 18.17 25.33 9.91
N TYR A 151 17.73 24.47 9.00
CA TYR A 151 16.41 23.83 9.08
C TYR A 151 16.41 22.32 8.91
N TRP A 152 17.58 21.66 8.83
CA TRP A 152 17.68 20.20 8.58
C TRP A 152 16.71 19.74 7.50
N ALA A 153 16.66 20.51 6.41
CA ALA A 153 15.66 20.39 5.37
C ALA A 153 16.33 20.06 4.04
N SER A 154 15.74 19.10 3.34
CA SER A 154 16.01 18.83 1.94
C SER A 154 15.55 20.02 1.10
N GLN A 155 16.37 20.42 0.12
CA GLN A 155 16.05 21.49 -0.83
C GLN A 155 15.78 20.99 -2.25
N SER A 156 16.04 19.70 -2.50
CA SER A 156 15.89 19.05 -3.80
C SER A 156 15.16 17.72 -3.65
N GLN A 157 14.18 17.47 -4.51
CA GLN A 157 13.43 16.22 -4.51
C GLN A 157 13.21 15.71 -5.93
N ALA A 158 13.22 14.40 -6.10
CA ALA A 158 12.98 13.75 -7.37
C ALA A 158 11.91 12.66 -7.22
N VAL A 159 10.93 12.62 -8.11
CA VAL A 159 10.07 11.45 -8.27
C VAL A 159 10.69 10.53 -9.30
N VAL A 160 10.97 9.31 -8.88
CA VAL A 160 11.59 8.26 -9.67
C VAL A 160 10.60 7.12 -9.88
N ARG A 161 10.60 6.50 -11.06
CA ARG A 161 10.02 5.17 -11.26
C ARG A 161 11.11 4.11 -11.07
N HIS A 162 10.94 3.27 -10.06
CA HIS A 162 11.83 2.15 -9.77
C HIS A 162 11.09 0.82 -9.91
N CYS A 163 11.69 -0.16 -10.58
CA CYS A 163 11.18 -1.53 -10.64
C CYS A 163 12.07 -2.46 -9.82
N PRO A 164 11.56 -3.06 -8.73
CA PRO A 164 12.36 -3.92 -7.87
C PRO A 164 12.72 -5.27 -8.50
N GLU A 165 12.02 -5.66 -9.57
CA GLU A 165 12.21 -6.96 -10.23
C GLU A 165 13.35 -6.96 -11.24
N CYS A 166 13.53 -5.85 -11.97
CA CYS A 166 14.56 -5.72 -13.01
C CYS A 166 15.50 -4.54 -12.79
N TRP A 167 15.36 -3.84 -11.66
CA TRP A 167 16.16 -2.70 -11.25
C TRP A 167 16.11 -1.50 -12.20
N SER A 168 15.11 -1.47 -13.10
CA SER A 168 14.83 -0.33 -13.97
C SER A 168 14.59 0.91 -13.11
N PHE A 169 15.33 1.98 -13.39
CA PHE A 169 15.33 3.21 -12.62
C PHE A 169 15.22 4.38 -13.59
N GLN A 170 14.24 5.27 -13.37
CA GLN A 170 14.02 6.43 -14.22
C GLN A 170 13.54 7.62 -13.40
N GLU A 171 14.31 8.69 -13.38
CA GLU A 171 13.87 9.99 -12.89
C GLU A 171 12.78 10.58 -13.80
N LEU A 172 11.70 11.09 -13.19
CA LEU A 172 10.52 11.58 -13.91
C LEU A 172 10.29 13.08 -13.72
N THR A 173 10.35 13.54 -12.47
CA THR A 173 10.07 14.93 -12.10
C THR A 173 11.03 15.36 -11.01
N ASN A 174 11.60 16.56 -11.15
CA ASN A 174 12.41 17.19 -10.09
C ASN A 174 11.69 18.41 -9.51
N TYR A 175 11.96 18.65 -8.24
CA TYR A 175 11.41 19.74 -7.45
C TYR A 175 12.49 20.38 -6.61
N ALA A 176 12.24 21.64 -6.23
CA ALA A 176 13.08 22.40 -5.33
C ALA A 176 12.21 23.01 -4.22
N TYR A 177 11.66 22.16 -3.35
CA TYR A 177 10.94 22.59 -2.16
C TYR A 177 11.84 22.44 -0.93
N ILE A 178 11.60 23.31 0.07
CA ILE A 178 12.17 23.13 1.40
C ILE A 178 11.27 22.16 2.15
N VAL A 179 11.81 20.98 2.46
CA VAL A 179 11.09 19.89 3.13
C VAL A 179 11.95 19.38 4.27
N ASP A 180 11.45 19.42 5.50
CA ASP A 180 12.16 18.91 6.67
C ASP A 180 12.54 17.43 6.45
N SER A 181 13.74 17.01 6.89
CA SER A 181 14.24 15.64 6.74
C SER A 181 13.79 14.74 7.89
N PRO A 182 12.80 13.84 7.69
CA PRO A 182 12.50 12.79 8.65
C PRO A 182 13.71 11.93 9.02
N LEU A 183 14.67 11.68 8.11
CA LEU A 183 15.86 10.90 8.46
C LEU A 183 16.76 11.62 9.46
N HIS A 184 17.02 12.93 9.28
CA HIS A 184 17.80 13.70 10.25
C HIS A 184 17.09 13.79 11.60
N GLN A 185 15.79 14.09 11.61
CA GLN A 185 15.02 14.14 12.86
C GLN A 185 15.04 12.79 13.59
N LEU A 186 14.93 11.68 12.86
CA LEU A 186 15.02 10.35 13.44
C LEU A 186 16.39 10.13 14.09
N ARG A 187 17.48 10.52 13.43
CA ARG A 187 18.85 10.36 13.95
C ARG A 187 19.10 11.16 15.22
N GLU A 188 18.55 12.36 15.31
CA GLU A 188 18.64 13.18 16.51
C GLU A 188 17.90 12.54 17.68
N ILE A 189 16.67 12.09 17.45
CA ILE A 189 15.89 11.38 18.47
C ILE A 189 16.62 10.09 18.88
N GLU A 190 17.11 9.30 17.92
CA GLU A 190 17.88 8.07 18.21
C GLU A 190 19.16 8.37 19.00
N GLY A 191 19.81 9.52 18.76
CA GLY A 191 20.94 10.02 19.57
C GLY A 191 20.55 10.36 21.00
N GLU A 192 19.44 11.08 21.19
CA GLU A 192 18.87 11.37 22.51
C GLU A 192 18.48 10.07 23.25
N GLN A 193 17.97 9.06 22.55
CA GLN A 193 17.63 7.77 23.16
C GLN A 193 18.85 7.02 23.74
N MET A 194 20.08 7.38 23.36
CA MET A 194 21.30 6.77 23.92
C MET A 194 21.68 7.34 25.29
N GLU A 195 21.07 8.44 25.71
CA GLU A 195 21.32 9.07 27.01
C GLU A 195 20.21 8.69 28.00
N ASP A 196 20.58 8.09 29.15
CA ASP A 196 19.62 7.60 30.16
C ASP A 196 18.63 8.66 30.66
N GLU A 197 18.99 9.95 30.60
CA GLU A 197 18.18 11.07 31.08
C GLU A 197 17.10 11.53 30.08
N THR A 198 17.31 11.29 28.78
CA THR A 198 16.43 11.75 27.68
C THR A 198 15.76 10.59 26.93
N ALA A 199 16.10 9.35 27.26
CA ALA A 199 15.46 8.16 26.72
C ALA A 199 13.95 8.11 27.02
N ASP A 200 13.15 7.99 25.97
CA ASP A 200 11.72 7.74 26.01
C ASP A 200 11.45 6.26 25.70
N PRO A 201 11.15 5.41 26.71
CA PRO A 201 10.91 3.99 26.49
C PRO A 201 9.65 3.69 25.67
N SER A 202 8.81 4.71 25.41
CA SER A 202 7.62 4.58 24.56
C SER A 202 7.87 4.93 23.10
N PHE A 203 9.05 5.48 22.76
CA PHE A 203 9.41 5.82 21.40
C PHE A 203 9.42 4.60 20.49
N LYS A 204 8.85 4.77 19.29
CA LYS A 204 8.85 3.75 18.24
C LYS A 204 9.18 4.41 16.92
N ARG A 205 10.25 3.91 16.28
CA ARG A 205 10.75 4.40 14.99
C ARG A 205 9.68 4.42 13.89
N GLN A 206 8.96 3.31 13.67
CA GLN A 206 8.00 3.24 12.56
C GLN A 206 6.82 4.24 12.72
N PRO A 207 6.13 4.32 13.87
CA PRO A 207 5.11 5.36 14.08
C PRO A 207 5.61 6.79 13.90
N PHE A 208 6.86 7.08 14.27
CA PHE A 208 7.47 8.38 14.01
C PHE A 208 7.64 8.64 12.52
N LEU A 209 8.26 7.70 11.80
CA LEU A 209 8.46 7.81 10.35
C LEU A 209 7.14 7.93 9.60
N ASP A 210 6.12 7.15 9.97
CA ASP A 210 4.79 7.24 9.38
C ASP A 210 4.17 8.64 9.59
N LYS A 211 4.32 9.21 10.78
CA LYS A 211 3.80 10.53 11.14
C LYS A 211 4.47 11.65 10.34
N GLU A 212 5.80 11.61 10.19
CA GLU A 212 6.55 12.68 9.51
C GLU A 212 6.55 12.50 7.98
N SER A 213 6.60 11.26 7.48
CA SER A 213 6.69 10.97 6.04
C SER A 213 5.33 11.08 5.33
N THR A 214 4.23 10.69 5.97
CA THR A 214 2.90 10.65 5.31
C THR A 214 2.46 12.03 4.78
N PRO A 215 2.58 13.15 5.53
CA PRO A 215 2.23 14.47 5.03
C PRO A 215 3.07 14.90 3.82
N ILE A 216 4.37 14.58 3.82
CA ILE A 216 5.29 14.86 2.70
C ILE A 216 4.81 14.12 1.46
N VAL A 217 4.60 12.81 1.57
CA VAL A 217 4.08 11.97 0.48
C VAL A 217 2.77 12.55 -0.06
N GLN A 218 1.81 12.86 0.81
CA GLN A 218 0.51 13.41 0.41
C GLN A 218 0.63 14.79 -0.27
N PHE A 219 1.61 15.61 0.10
CA PHE A 219 1.89 16.87 -0.58
C PHE A 219 2.37 16.61 -2.01
N PHE A 220 3.35 15.72 -2.20
CA PHE A 220 3.90 15.41 -3.52
C PHE A 220 2.90 14.68 -4.42
N GLU A 221 2.07 13.78 -3.89
CA GLU A 221 0.98 13.15 -4.65
C GLU A 221 -0.03 14.17 -5.20
N LYS A 222 -0.32 15.23 -4.44
CA LYS A 222 -1.25 16.30 -4.87
C LYS A 222 -0.70 17.09 -6.03
N ILE A 223 0.60 17.38 -6.05
CA ILE A 223 1.25 18.16 -7.11
C ILE A 223 1.57 17.30 -8.34
N ASP A 224 2.09 16.08 -8.14
CA ASP A 224 2.56 15.20 -9.23
C ASP A 224 1.43 14.37 -9.84
N ARG A 225 0.30 14.22 -9.12
CA ARG A 225 -0.88 13.43 -9.52
C ARG A 225 -0.61 11.94 -9.72
N ARG A 226 0.53 11.43 -9.21
CA ARG A 226 0.87 10.00 -9.17
C ARG A 226 0.64 9.44 -7.77
N LEU A 227 0.35 8.14 -7.68
CA LEU A 227 0.29 7.41 -6.41
C LEU A 227 1.72 7.04 -6.02
N LEU A 228 2.25 7.70 -5.00
CA LEU A 228 3.58 7.43 -4.49
C LEU A 228 3.55 6.12 -3.69
N SER A 229 4.56 5.31 -3.93
CA SER A 229 4.75 3.98 -3.35
C SER A 229 5.77 3.97 -2.24
N GLY A 230 6.63 4.99 -2.18
CA GLY A 230 7.62 5.15 -1.13
C GLY A 230 8.17 6.58 -1.05
N LEU A 231 8.79 6.86 0.10
CA LEU A 231 9.63 8.03 0.36
C LEU A 231 11.01 7.51 0.77
N ALA A 232 12.04 7.98 0.09
CA ALA A 232 13.43 7.71 0.42
C ALA A 232 14.20 9.01 0.60
N GLU A 233 15.19 9.01 1.49
CA GLU A 233 16.12 10.11 1.67
C GLU A 233 17.54 9.66 1.34
N MET A 234 18.25 10.51 0.59
CA MET A 234 19.66 10.28 0.27
C MET A 234 20.49 10.32 1.55
N ASP A 235 21.42 9.38 1.64
CA ASP A 235 22.39 9.28 2.72
C ASP A 235 23.71 8.73 2.21
N TYR A 236 24.82 9.22 2.79
CA TYR A 236 26.15 8.77 2.42
C TYR A 236 26.62 7.71 3.41
N THR A 237 26.77 6.48 2.93
CA THR A 237 27.26 5.36 3.76
C THR A 237 28.76 5.16 3.51
N THR A 238 29.58 5.28 4.55
CA THR A 238 31.02 5.03 4.48
C THR A 238 31.35 3.55 4.69
N TYR A 239 32.18 2.97 3.83
CA TYR A 239 32.58 1.56 3.89
C TYR A 239 34.07 1.35 4.24
N GLY A 240 34.77 2.40 4.68
CA GLY A 240 36.19 2.30 5.04
C GLY A 240 36.73 3.48 5.87
N PRO A 241 37.96 3.34 6.42
CA PRO A 241 38.60 4.38 7.22
C PRO A 241 39.01 5.61 6.39
N ASP A 242 39.10 5.47 5.07
CA ASP A 242 39.54 6.52 4.15
C ASP A 242 38.40 7.43 3.66
N GLY A 243 37.19 7.27 4.21
CA GLY A 243 36.01 8.06 3.84
C GLY A 243 35.37 7.65 2.50
N GLU A 244 35.82 6.55 1.91
CA GLU A 244 35.15 5.90 0.78
C GLU A 244 33.73 5.47 1.19
N GLY A 245 32.77 5.73 0.32
CA GLY A 245 31.36 5.50 0.57
C GLY A 245 30.51 5.75 -0.66
N ASP A 246 29.26 5.31 -0.59
CA ASP A 246 28.29 5.46 -1.67
C ASP A 246 27.05 6.21 -1.17
N TRP A 247 26.44 6.95 -2.08
CA TRP A 247 25.16 7.60 -1.86
C TRP A 247 24.03 6.60 -2.10
N ASN A 248 23.24 6.33 -1.07
CA ASN A 248 22.10 5.43 -1.13
C ASN A 248 20.83 6.15 -0.69
N GLY A 249 19.69 5.75 -1.23
CA GLY A 249 18.39 6.18 -0.72
C GLY A 249 17.93 5.27 0.41
N ILE A 250 17.76 5.82 1.60
CA ILE A 250 17.16 5.11 2.74
C ILE A 250 15.65 5.24 2.66
N LEU A 251 14.96 4.11 2.50
CA LEU A 251 13.50 4.06 2.48
C LEU A 251 12.94 4.36 3.88
N LEU A 252 12.23 5.47 4.02
CA LEU A 252 11.67 5.93 5.28
C LEU A 252 10.20 5.53 5.44
N TRP A 253 9.50 5.41 4.31
CA TRP A 253 8.09 5.09 4.25
C TRP A 253 7.75 4.37 2.96
N HIS A 254 6.79 3.44 3.01
CA HIS A 254 6.22 2.82 1.84
C HIS A 254 4.71 2.65 1.96
N HIS A 255 4.04 2.62 0.81
CA HIS A 255 2.60 2.40 0.77
C HIS A 255 2.23 1.03 1.38
N PRO A 256 1.11 0.87 2.10
CA PRO A 256 0.76 -0.39 2.79
C PRO A 256 0.66 -1.63 1.90
N LEU A 257 0.38 -1.45 0.60
CA LEU A 257 0.34 -2.53 -0.39
C LEU A 257 1.73 -2.92 -0.96
N VAL A 258 2.77 -2.16 -0.68
CA VAL A 258 4.11 -2.37 -1.23
C VAL A 258 4.94 -3.14 -0.21
N ARG A 259 5.61 -4.20 -0.68
CA ARG A 259 6.38 -5.16 0.14
C ARG A 259 7.69 -5.60 -0.50
N ASN A 260 7.92 -5.21 -1.74
CA ASN A 260 9.06 -5.59 -2.58
C ASN A 260 10.03 -4.43 -2.79
N LEU A 261 9.95 -3.37 -1.98
CA LEU A 261 10.98 -2.34 -1.91
C LEU A 261 11.95 -2.69 -0.79
N ASN A 262 13.24 -2.57 -1.05
CA ASN A 262 14.28 -2.75 -0.05
C ASN A 262 14.42 -1.49 0.80
N ASP A 263 14.96 -1.65 2.02
CA ASP A 263 15.23 -0.54 2.94
C ASP A 263 16.29 0.43 2.38
N GLU A 264 17.19 -0.08 1.54
CA GLU A 264 18.19 0.69 0.81
C GLU A 264 17.93 0.59 -0.70
N LEU A 265 17.93 1.74 -1.36
CA LEU A 265 17.74 1.87 -2.79
C LEU A 265 19.01 2.46 -3.39
N ASP A 266 19.63 1.72 -4.30
CA ASP A 266 20.75 2.20 -5.09
C ASP A 266 20.28 3.38 -5.94
N TYR A 267 20.80 4.57 -5.62
CA TYR A 267 20.55 5.80 -6.37
C TYR A 267 21.79 6.11 -7.21
N SER A 268 22.14 5.20 -8.11
CA SER A 268 23.16 5.41 -9.12
C SER A 268 22.55 6.09 -10.35
N ILE A 269 22.89 7.37 -10.55
CA ILE A 269 22.68 8.11 -11.81
C ILE A 269 23.92 7.96 -12.68
#